data_AF-A0A8J2L1N5-F1
#
_entry.id   AF-A0A8J2L1N5-F1
#
_cell.length_a   1.000
_cell.length_b   1.000
_cell.length_c   1.000
_cell.angle_alpha   90.00
_cell.angle_beta   90.00
_cell.angle_gamma   90.00
#
_symmetry.space_group_name_H-M   'P 1'
#
loop_
_entity.id
_entity.type
_entity.pdbx_description
1 polymer ?
#
loop_
_entity_poly.entity_id
_entity_poly.type
_entity_poly.pdbx_seq_one_letter_code
_entity_poly.pdbx_strand_id
1 'polypeptide(L)'
;MFAVGKDYIWNRSDHFKRKEEFYKDERDVTNQIIIVTGANHGIGKQTALELAKRGAQVLMACRNLEKAEGAKEDILKEVPKGKLVNV
;
A
#
# COMPACT_ATOMS: atom_id res chain seq x y z
N MET A 1 -6.05 -16.26 -38.53
CA MET A 1 -4.71 -16.35 -37.90
C MET A 1 -4.39 -14.95 -37.38
N PHE A 2 -4.52 -14.74 -36.06
CA PHE A 2 -4.65 -13.40 -35.46
C PHE A 2 -3.29 -12.74 -35.22
N ALA A 3 -3.17 -11.47 -35.63
CA ALA A 3 -2.01 -10.61 -35.44
C ALA A 3 -2.11 -9.87 -34.08
N VAL A 4 -1.00 -9.78 -33.34
CA VAL A 4 -0.84 -8.84 -32.22
C VAL A 4 -0.06 -7.62 -32.75
N GLY A 5 -0.74 -6.47 -32.81
CA GLY A 5 -0.32 -5.25 -33.49
C GLY A 5 0.75 -4.42 -32.78
N LYS A 6 1.39 -3.53 -33.54
CA LYS A 6 2.51 -2.65 -33.16
C LYS A 6 2.11 -1.45 -32.27
N ASP A 7 1.07 -1.58 -31.45
CA ASP A 7 0.44 -0.44 -30.75
C ASP A 7 0.76 -0.34 -29.25
N TYR A 8 1.73 -1.11 -28.75
CA TYR A 8 2.13 -1.07 -27.33
C TYR A 8 3.45 -0.30 -27.11
N ILE A 9 3.48 0.96 -27.54
CA ILE A 9 4.44 1.94 -27.00
C ILE A 9 3.71 2.68 -25.89
N TRP A 10 4.12 2.46 -24.65
CA TRP A 10 3.46 3.01 -23.47
C TRP A 10 3.84 4.47 -23.26
N ASN A 11 2.92 5.41 -23.49
CA ASN A 11 3.20 6.84 -23.34
C ASN A 11 2.89 7.35 -21.93
N ARG A 12 3.70 8.31 -21.46
CA ARG A 12 3.53 8.91 -20.13
C ARG A 12 2.17 9.59 -19.94
N SER A 13 1.55 10.03 -21.04
CA SER A 13 0.20 10.61 -21.06
C SER A 13 -0.91 9.58 -20.87
N ASP A 14 -0.70 8.32 -21.28
CA ASP A 14 -1.70 7.24 -21.17
C ASP A 14 -1.91 6.82 -19.71
N HIS A 15 -0.89 7.01 -18.87
CA HIS A 15 -0.97 6.86 -17.43
C HIS A 15 -1.98 7.77 -16.76
N PHE A 16 -2.08 9.03 -17.19
CA PHE A 16 -2.83 10.03 -16.42
C PHE A 16 -4.33 9.83 -16.56
N LYS A 17 -4.80 9.42 -17.75
CA LYS A 17 -6.23 9.15 -17.99
C LYS A 17 -6.73 7.86 -17.35
N ARG A 18 -5.86 6.87 -17.13
CA ARG A 18 -6.22 5.55 -16.56
C ARG A 18 -5.89 5.41 -15.06
N LYS A 19 -5.36 6.46 -14.43
CA LYS A 19 -4.82 6.37 -13.07
C LYS A 19 -5.90 6.15 -12.02
N GLU A 20 -7.04 6.82 -12.15
CA GLU A 20 -8.12 6.70 -11.17
C GLU A 20 -8.89 5.38 -11.30
N GLU A 21 -9.16 4.92 -12.52
CA GLU A 21 -9.92 3.67 -12.73
C GLU A 21 -9.13 2.40 -12.37
N PHE A 22 -7.80 2.39 -12.51
CA PHE A 22 -6.99 1.18 -12.28
C PHE A 22 -6.49 1.03 -10.83
N TYR A 23 -6.42 2.12 -10.05
CA TYR A 23 -5.89 2.12 -8.68
C TYR A 23 -6.96 2.18 -7.59
N LYS A 24 -8.24 2.27 -7.95
CA LYS A 24 -9.35 2.27 -7.00
C LYS A 24 -9.69 0.82 -6.62
N ASP A 25 -8.82 0.22 -5.81
CA ASP A 25 -9.15 -1.03 -5.16
C ASP A 25 -10.21 -0.76 -4.08
N GLU A 26 -11.48 -0.96 -4.44
CA GLU A 26 -12.68 -0.71 -3.61
C GLU A 26 -12.92 -1.79 -2.54
N ARG A 27 -11.99 -2.74 -2.37
CA ARG A 27 -12.15 -3.81 -1.38
C ARG A 27 -12.21 -3.22 0.03
N ASP A 28 -13.32 -3.49 0.71
CA ASP A 28 -13.43 -3.24 2.14
C ASP A 28 -12.52 -4.22 2.89
N VAL A 29 -11.52 -3.68 3.57
CA VAL A 29 -10.56 -4.43 4.39
C VAL A 29 -10.76 -4.13 5.88
N THR A 30 -11.88 -3.49 6.24
CA THR A 30 -12.26 -3.28 7.63
C THR A 30 -12.33 -4.63 8.35
N ASN A 31 -11.81 -4.70 9.57
CA ASN A 31 -11.73 -5.91 10.40
C ASN A 31 -10.84 -7.05 9.87
N GLN A 32 -10.09 -6.84 8.79
CA GLN A 32 -9.09 -7.80 8.32
C GLN A 32 -7.75 -7.56 9.01
N ILE A 33 -7.01 -8.64 9.27
CA ILE A 33 -5.61 -8.58 9.73
C ILE A 33 -4.70 -8.88 8.54
N ILE A 34 -3.80 -7.96 8.21
CA ILE A 34 -2.94 -8.04 7.03
C ILE A 34 -1.48 -7.90 7.46
N ILE A 35 -0.62 -8.82 7.00
CA ILE A 35 0.83 -8.75 7.22
C ILE A 35 1.49 -8.04 6.04
N VAL A 36 2.32 -7.04 6.33
CA VAL A 36 3.16 -6.36 5.35
C VAL A 36 4.63 -6.58 5.73
N THR A 37 5.37 -7.27 4.87
CA THR A 37 6.82 -7.46 5.04
C THR A 37 7.58 -6.24 4.52
N GLY A 38 8.61 -5.80 5.25
CA GLY A 38 9.38 -4.61 4.86
C GLY A 38 8.58 -3.31 5.02
N ALA A 39 7.65 -3.28 5.98
CA ALA A 39 6.74 -2.16 6.23
C ALA A 39 7.42 -0.90 6.80
N ASN A 40 8.72 -0.95 7.11
CA ASN A 40 9.43 0.17 7.73
C ASN A 40 9.90 1.26 6.74
N HIS A 41 9.89 1.01 5.42
CA HIS A 41 10.27 2.02 4.44
C HIS A 41 9.65 1.80 3.04
N GLY A 42 9.85 2.78 2.15
CA GLY A 42 9.50 2.69 0.74
C GLY A 42 8.05 2.29 0.50
N ILE A 43 7.86 1.37 -0.46
CA ILE A 43 6.54 0.89 -0.85
C ILE A 43 5.87 0.15 0.32
N GLY A 44 6.59 -0.64 1.09
CA GLY A 44 6.02 -1.36 2.24
C GLY A 44 5.40 -0.43 3.27
N LYS A 45 6.06 0.69 3.60
CA LYS A 45 5.49 1.73 4.50
C LYS A 45 4.23 2.35 3.92
N GLN A 46 4.23 2.68 2.62
CA GLN A 46 3.06 3.24 1.95
C GLN A 46 1.90 2.25 1.86
N THR A 47 2.18 0.97 1.63
CA THR A 47 1.16 -0.09 1.67
C THR A 47 0.57 -0.23 3.06
N ALA A 48 1.39 -0.24 4.12
CA ALA A 48 0.91 -0.29 5.50
C ALA A 48 0.03 0.93 5.85
N LEU A 49 0.44 2.13 5.43
CA LEU A 49 -0.32 3.36 5.58
C LEU A 49 -1.70 3.28 4.91
N GLU A 50 -1.73 2.88 3.64
CA GLU A 50 -2.97 2.82 2.86
C GLU A 50 -3.94 1.76 3.40
N LEU A 51 -3.43 0.60 3.81
CA LEU A 51 -4.23 -0.44 4.47
C LEU A 51 -4.79 0.04 5.81
N ALA A 52 -3.99 0.77 6.60
CA ALA A 52 -4.45 1.36 7.86
C ALA A 52 -5.52 2.44 7.63
N LYS A 53 -5.38 3.29 6.60
CA LYS A 53 -6.40 4.29 6.20
C LYS A 53 -7.74 3.63 5.87
N ARG A 54 -7.70 2.43 5.28
CA ARG A 54 -8.87 1.64 4.92
C ARG A 54 -9.44 0.81 6.08
N GLY A 55 -8.90 0.92 7.29
CA GLY A 55 -9.45 0.28 8.50
C GLY A 55 -8.96 -1.15 8.76
N ALA A 56 -7.97 -1.64 8.02
CA ALA A 56 -7.32 -2.90 8.33
C ALA A 56 -6.47 -2.81 9.60
N GLN A 57 -6.29 -3.94 10.27
CA GLN A 57 -5.21 -4.13 11.24
C GLN A 57 -3.96 -4.61 10.51
N VAL A 58 -2.88 -3.84 10.60
CA VAL A 58 -1.64 -4.09 9.86
C VAL A 58 -0.57 -4.63 10.80
N LEU A 59 -0.08 -5.82 10.49
CA LEU A 59 1.09 -6.42 11.11
C LEU A 59 2.34 -6.04 10.29
N MET A 60 3.19 -5.20 10.86
CA MET A 60 4.38 -4.66 10.23
C MET A 60 5.57 -5.59 10.48
N ALA A 61 5.80 -6.53 9.56
CA ALA A 61 6.87 -7.52 9.66
C ALA A 61 8.21 -6.94 9.19
N CYS A 62 9.13 -6.68 10.12
CA CYS A 62 10.41 -6.02 9.83
C CYS A 62 11.58 -6.64 10.59
N ARG A 63 12.76 -6.70 9.96
CA ARG A 63 13.99 -7.20 10.60
C ARG A 63 14.54 -6.29 11.71
N ASN A 64 14.29 -4.99 11.62
CA ASN A 64 14.75 -3.99 12.58
C ASN A 64 13.52 -3.31 13.20
N LEU A 65 13.26 -3.60 14.47
CA LEU A 65 12.08 -3.13 15.20
C LEU A 65 12.14 -1.63 15.51
N GLU A 66 13.31 -1.06 15.78
CA GLU A 66 13.47 0.38 16.04
C GLU A 66 13.03 1.22 14.83
N LYS A 67 13.48 0.82 13.63
CA LYS A 67 13.03 1.46 12.38
C LYS A 67 11.54 1.23 12.11
N ALA A 68 11.02 0.06 12.50
CA ALA A 68 9.60 -0.26 12.34
C ALA A 68 8.73 0.60 13.28
N GLU A 69 9.18 0.87 14.51
CA GLU A 69 8.48 1.73 15.45
C GLU A 69 8.43 3.17 14.95
N GLY A 70 9.55 3.73 14.47
CA GLY A 70 9.53 5.05 13.84
C GLY A 70 8.59 5.14 12.63
N ALA A 71 8.56 4.09 11.79
CA ALA A 71 7.61 4.04 10.66
C ALA A 71 6.15 3.94 11.13
N LYS A 72 5.87 3.17 12.17
CA LYS A 72 4.54 3.04 12.80
C LYS A 72 4.08 4.38 13.38
N GLU A 73 4.94 5.08 14.12
CA GLU A 73 4.63 6.41 14.66
C GLU A 73 4.28 7.41 13.55
N ASP A 74 5.03 7.42 12.46
CA ASP A 74 4.73 8.27 11.31
C ASP A 74 3.38 7.93 10.67
N ILE A 75 3.06 6.64 10.52
CA ILE A 75 1.76 6.21 10.00
C ILE A 75 0.63 6.62 10.96
N LEU A 76 0.83 6.50 12.27
CA LEU A 76 -0.18 6.88 13.27
C LEU A 76 -0.40 8.39 13.37
N LYS A 77 0.58 9.23 13.01
CA LYS A 77 0.37 10.68 12.85
C LYS A 77 -0.64 10.99 11.73
N GLU A 78 -0.58 10.23 10.63
CA GLU A 78 -1.52 10.36 9.51
C GLU A 78 -2.86 9.64 9.76
N VAL A 79 -2.83 8.53 10.48
CA VAL A 79 -3.98 7.67 10.76
C VAL A 79 -4.08 7.41 12.27
N PRO A 80 -4.56 8.38 13.06
CA PRO A 80 -4.56 8.26 14.53
C PRO A 80 -5.35 7.07 15.09
N LYS A 81 -6.33 6.56 14.31
CA LYS A 81 -7.15 5.39 14.66
C LYS A 81 -6.64 4.08 14.04
N GLY A 82 -5.49 4.11 13.36
CA GLY A 82 -4.91 2.96 12.69
C GLY A 82 -4.51 1.87 13.68
N LYS A 83 -4.76 0.61 13.33
CA LYS A 83 -4.37 -0.55 14.14
C LYS A 83 -3.08 -1.14 13.59
N LEU A 84 -1.92 -0.72 14.11
CA LEU A 84 -0.61 -1.20 13.65
C LEU A 84 0.14 -1.93 14.77
N VAL A 85 0.69 -3.10 14.44
CA VAL A 85 1.47 -3.93 15.37
C VAL A 85 2.79 -4.31 14.68
N ASN A 86 3.92 -4.09 15.34
CA ASN A 86 5.23 -4.53 14.86
C ASN A 86 5.43 -6.01 15.21
N VAL A 87 5.86 -6.80 14.24
CA VAL A 87 6.07 -8.26 14.36
C VAL A 87 7.44 -8.64 13.81
#